data_AF-A0AAU1QA69-F1
#
_entry.id   AF-A0AAU1QA69-F1
#
_cell.length_a   1.000
_cell.length_b   1.000
_cell.length_c   1.000
_cell.angle_alpha   90.00
_cell.angle_beta   90.00
_cell.angle_gamma   90.00
#
_symmetry.space_group_name_H-M   'P 1'
#
loop_
_entity.id
_entity.type
_entity.pdbx_description
1 polymer ?
#
loop_
_entity_poly.entity_id
_entity_poly.type
_entity_poly.pdbx_seq_one_letter_code
_entity_poly.pdbx_strand_id
1 'polypeptide(L)'
;MRDHLSTTRFPVAVDAALREAGWQPGRWDIKLAEHWADTLRSYASPAGHRHTVFPAAVEAWAEFGGLRITSPGPGRQTAPTPVRFDPLAGLHLARTLADLGRALDTEISPLGEEGDSQAVLAIDTEGRVYSLDHTGDWYLGPDLEHALTTLVTGIQPARLTLD
;
A
#
# COMPACT_ATOMS: atom_id res chain seq x y z
N MET A 1 -22.49 -15.49 30.67
CA MET A 1 -21.48 -15.98 29.71
C MET A 1 -21.83 -15.36 28.36
N ARG A 2 -21.21 -14.24 28.00
CA ARG A 2 -21.42 -13.59 26.69
C ARG A 2 -20.31 -14.07 25.77
N ASP A 3 -20.68 -14.73 24.68
CA ASP A 3 -19.76 -15.00 23.57
C ASP A 3 -19.32 -13.67 22.97
N HIS A 4 -18.09 -13.27 23.25
CA HIS A 4 -17.37 -12.36 22.36
C HIS A 4 -16.87 -13.19 21.19
N LEU A 5 -17.72 -13.35 20.17
CA LEU A 5 -17.25 -13.68 18.84
C LEU A 5 -16.30 -12.55 18.43
N SER A 6 -15.00 -12.78 18.64
CA SER A 6 -13.94 -11.88 18.24
C SER A 6 -14.04 -11.72 16.72
N THR A 7 -14.67 -10.64 16.27
CA THR A 7 -14.69 -10.28 14.85
C THR A 7 -13.26 -9.92 14.47
N THR A 8 -12.62 -10.75 13.65
CA THR A 8 -11.27 -10.47 13.13
C THR A 8 -11.26 -9.10 12.44
N ARG A 9 -10.22 -8.30 12.66
CA ARG A 9 -10.02 -6.97 12.04
C ARG A 9 -10.20 -7.04 10.51
N PHE A 10 -9.70 -8.11 9.90
CA PHE A 10 -9.79 -8.35 8.46
C PHE A 10 -10.82 -9.42 8.09
N PRO A 11 -11.36 -9.38 6.85
CA PRO A 11 -12.06 -10.52 6.26
C PRO A 11 -11.19 -11.78 6.26
N VAL A 12 -11.81 -12.96 6.39
CA VAL A 12 -11.10 -14.26 6.55
C VAL A 12 -10.01 -14.49 5.50
N ALA A 13 -10.29 -14.21 4.22
CA ALA A 13 -9.31 -14.40 3.15
C ALA A 13 -8.09 -13.47 3.29
N VAL A 14 -8.31 -12.24 3.76
CA VAL A 14 -7.26 -11.25 3.97
C VAL A 14 -6.44 -11.59 5.21
N ASP A 15 -7.08 -11.96 6.32
CA ASP A 15 -6.40 -12.40 7.56
C ASP A 15 -5.52 -13.64 7.29
N ALA A 16 -6.03 -14.63 6.54
CA ALA A 16 -5.27 -15.81 6.14
C ALA A 16 -4.04 -15.44 5.30
N ALA A 17 -4.22 -14.64 4.23
CA ALA A 17 -3.12 -14.21 3.36
C ALA A 17 -2.05 -13.41 4.12
N LEU A 18 -2.46 -12.53 5.04
CA LEU A 18 -1.55 -11.77 5.90
C LEU A 18 -0.76 -12.71 6.83
N ARG A 19 -1.43 -13.66 7.49
CA ARG A 19 -0.77 -14.63 8.38
C ARG A 19 0.21 -15.53 7.64
N GLU A 20 -0.15 -16.00 6.44
CA GLU A 20 0.75 -16.76 5.57
C GLU A 20 1.99 -15.94 5.17
N ALA A 21 1.83 -14.63 4.97
CA ALA A 21 2.93 -13.70 4.73
C ALA A 21 3.76 -13.37 6.00
N GLY A 22 3.39 -13.90 7.17
CA GLY A 22 4.09 -13.71 8.44
C GLY A 22 3.60 -12.52 9.28
N TRP A 23 2.49 -11.89 8.92
CA TRP A 23 1.86 -10.87 9.76
C TRP A 23 1.18 -11.51 10.98
N GLN A 24 1.21 -10.78 12.10
CA GLN A 24 0.48 -11.14 13.31
C GLN A 24 -0.17 -9.88 13.92
N PRO A 25 -1.33 -9.99 14.59
CA PRO A 25 -1.94 -8.84 15.27
C PRO A 25 -0.96 -8.15 16.24
N GLY A 26 -0.89 -6.83 16.16
CA GLY A 26 0.02 -6.02 16.98
C GLY A 26 1.47 -5.98 16.48
N ARG A 27 1.77 -6.52 15.29
CA ARG A 27 3.06 -6.31 14.62
C ARG A 27 3.34 -4.82 14.46
N TRP A 28 4.53 -4.39 14.86
CA TRP A 28 4.97 -3.00 14.76
C TRP A 28 6.50 -2.92 14.72
N ASP A 29 7.07 -2.71 13.54
CA ASP A 29 8.51 -2.51 13.34
C ASP A 29 8.81 -1.04 13.01
N ILE A 30 8.82 -0.22 14.07
CA ILE A 30 9.08 1.22 13.92
C ILE A 30 10.50 1.51 13.42
N LYS A 31 11.48 0.65 13.73
CA LYS A 31 12.87 0.85 13.30
C LYS A 31 13.01 0.70 11.79
N LEU A 32 12.33 -0.30 11.21
CA LEU A 32 12.26 -0.46 9.77
C LEU A 32 11.57 0.72 9.10
N ALA A 33 10.44 1.17 9.67
CA ALA A 33 9.71 2.32 9.15
C ALA A 33 10.54 3.62 9.19
N GLU A 34 11.25 3.89 10.28
CA GLU A 34 12.16 5.03 10.42
C GLU A 34 13.31 4.96 9.42
N HIS A 35 13.90 3.77 9.23
CA HIS A 35 14.96 3.58 8.23
C HIS A 35 14.48 3.93 6.81
N TRP A 36 13.28 3.51 6.43
CA TRP A 36 12.71 3.88 5.13
C TRP A 36 12.34 5.35 5.07
N ALA A 37 11.79 5.93 6.13
CA ALA A 37 11.50 7.36 6.20
C ALA A 37 12.77 8.20 5.93
N ASP A 38 13.87 7.86 6.57
CA ASP A 38 15.16 8.54 6.38
C ASP A 38 15.71 8.34 4.97
N THR A 39 15.60 7.12 4.43
CA THR A 39 16.02 6.81 3.05
C THR A 39 15.24 7.63 2.03
N LEU A 40 13.90 7.68 2.15
CA LEU A 40 13.03 8.44 1.25
C LEU A 40 13.26 9.94 1.36
N ARG A 41 13.43 10.49 2.57
CA ARG A 41 13.73 11.93 2.79
C ARG A 41 15.10 12.34 2.26
N SER A 42 16.07 11.43 2.33
CA SER A 42 17.43 11.65 1.82
C SER A 42 17.51 11.62 0.30
N TYR A 43 16.55 10.98 -0.36
CA TYR A 43 16.48 10.93 -1.81
C TYR A 43 15.93 12.23 -2.41
N ALA A 44 16.61 12.72 -3.44
CA ALA A 44 16.08 13.70 -4.37
C ALA A 44 16.30 13.18 -5.79
N SER A 45 15.28 13.29 -6.64
CA SER A 45 15.43 12.96 -8.06
C SER A 45 16.43 13.90 -8.74
N PRO A 46 16.97 13.55 -9.92
CA PRO A 46 17.85 14.46 -10.68
C PRO A 46 17.22 15.84 -10.96
N ALA A 47 15.89 15.90 -11.03
CA ALA A 47 15.12 17.14 -11.19
C ALA A 47 14.72 17.78 -9.85
N GLY A 48 15.29 17.35 -8.72
CA GLY A 48 15.06 17.93 -7.39
C GLY A 48 13.75 17.52 -6.71
N HIS A 49 13.00 16.56 -7.24
CA HIS A 49 11.74 16.12 -6.64
C HIS A 49 12.03 15.24 -5.43
N ARG A 50 11.26 15.41 -4.35
CA ARG A 50 11.44 14.72 -3.07
C ARG A 50 10.17 13.99 -2.68
N HIS A 51 10.32 12.92 -1.91
CA HIS A 51 9.19 12.23 -1.29
C HIS A 51 8.67 13.01 -0.09
N THR A 52 7.36 12.93 0.12
CA THR A 52 6.70 13.33 1.37
C THR A 52 6.57 12.12 2.29
N VAL A 53 6.82 12.30 3.58
CA VAL A 53 6.70 11.23 4.59
C VAL A 53 5.92 11.77 5.78
N PHE A 54 4.75 11.18 6.03
CA PHE A 54 3.76 11.59 7.02
C PHE A 54 3.31 10.38 7.88
N PRO A 55 2.58 10.60 9.00
CA PRO A 55 2.24 9.54 9.95
C PRO A 55 1.59 8.31 9.33
N ALA A 56 0.54 8.46 8.50
CA ALA A 56 -0.15 7.32 7.90
C ALA A 56 0.78 6.38 7.10
N ALA A 57 1.77 6.93 6.38
CA ALA A 57 2.76 6.12 5.67
C ALA A 57 3.68 5.36 6.65
N VAL A 58 4.19 6.05 7.67
CA VAL A 58 5.07 5.45 8.68
C VAL A 58 4.36 4.35 9.47
N GLU A 59 3.09 4.57 9.83
CA GLU A 59 2.26 3.59 10.53
C GLU A 59 2.00 2.35 9.66
N ALA A 60 1.68 2.56 8.37
CA ALA A 60 1.51 1.45 7.42
C ALA A 60 2.81 0.65 7.24
N TRP A 61 3.96 1.32 7.16
CA TRP A 61 5.26 0.66 7.08
C TRP A 61 5.61 -0.10 8.36
N ALA A 62 5.34 0.47 9.53
CA ALA A 62 5.62 -0.18 10.80
C ALA A 62 4.78 -1.45 10.97
N GLU A 63 3.51 -1.41 10.55
CA GLU A 63 2.64 -2.58 10.67
C GLU A 63 2.88 -3.63 9.56
N PHE A 64 3.01 -3.22 8.29
CA PHE A 64 2.97 -4.13 7.13
C PHE A 64 4.30 -4.22 6.37
N GLY A 65 5.26 -3.36 6.65
CA GLY A 65 6.55 -3.33 5.96
C GLY A 65 7.26 -4.67 5.91
N GLY A 66 7.81 -5.04 4.76
CA GLY A 66 8.59 -6.27 4.55
C GLY A 66 7.74 -7.51 4.30
N LEU A 67 6.41 -7.42 4.43
CA LEU A 67 5.52 -8.51 4.07
C LEU A 67 5.48 -8.67 2.54
N ARG A 68 5.44 -9.93 2.10
CA ARG A 68 5.15 -10.31 0.73
C ARG A 68 3.93 -11.23 0.72
N ILE A 69 2.80 -10.72 0.25
CA ILE A 69 1.57 -11.49 0.10
C ILE A 69 1.58 -12.11 -1.29
N THR A 70 1.72 -13.42 -1.34
CA THR A 70 1.54 -14.20 -2.58
C THR A 70 0.11 -14.69 -2.60
N SER A 71 -0.69 -14.36 -3.61
CA SER A 71 -2.11 -14.70 -3.65
C SER A 71 -2.38 -15.98 -4.46
N PRO A 72 -2.85 -17.08 -3.84
CA PRO A 72 -3.12 -18.32 -4.56
C PRO A 72 -4.61 -18.53 -4.93
N GLY A 73 -5.50 -17.55 -4.70
CA GLY A 73 -6.93 -17.67 -5.03
C GLY A 73 -7.30 -17.24 -6.46
N PRO A 74 -8.43 -17.71 -7.04
CA PRO A 74 -8.80 -17.42 -8.43
C PRO A 74 -9.19 -15.96 -8.73
N GLY A 75 -9.25 -15.10 -7.70
CA GLY A 75 -9.79 -13.74 -7.84
C GLY A 75 -11.31 -13.70 -8.01
N ARG A 76 -11.92 -12.56 -7.72
CA ARG A 76 -13.36 -12.32 -7.98
C ARG A 76 -13.61 -11.77 -9.38
N GLN A 77 -12.83 -10.77 -9.79
CA GLN A 77 -12.96 -10.09 -11.09
C GLN A 77 -11.62 -10.11 -11.84
N THR A 78 -10.53 -9.92 -11.10
CA THR A 78 -9.16 -9.91 -11.62
C THR A 78 -8.32 -10.93 -10.87
N ALA A 79 -7.35 -11.55 -11.54
CA ALA A 79 -6.41 -12.45 -10.88
C ALA A 79 -5.55 -11.63 -9.88
N PRO A 80 -5.58 -11.95 -8.58
CA PRO A 80 -4.76 -11.27 -7.59
C PRO A 80 -3.28 -11.44 -7.93
N THR A 81 -2.51 -10.37 -7.80
CA THR A 81 -1.07 -10.40 -8.06
C THR A 81 -0.29 -10.42 -6.74
N PRO A 82 1.00 -10.85 -6.74
CA PRO A 82 1.84 -10.74 -5.56
C PRO A 82 2.00 -9.28 -5.12
N VAL A 83 1.87 -9.01 -3.82
CA VAL A 83 2.05 -7.68 -3.22
C VAL A 83 3.27 -7.70 -2.31
N ARG A 84 4.12 -6.66 -2.39
CA ARG A 84 5.23 -6.44 -1.47
C ARG A 84 5.13 -5.07 -0.82
N PHE A 85 5.12 -5.03 0.51
CA PHE A 85 5.15 -3.79 1.29
C PHE A 85 6.59 -3.32 1.47
N ASP A 86 7.14 -2.73 0.41
CA ASP A 86 8.48 -2.15 0.40
C ASP A 86 8.42 -0.78 -0.30
N PRO A 87 8.41 0.32 0.46
CA PRO A 87 8.23 1.65 -0.12
C PRO A 87 9.39 2.09 -1.03
N LEU A 88 10.54 1.41 -0.97
CA LEU A 88 11.67 1.71 -1.86
C LEU A 88 11.40 1.30 -3.31
N ALA A 89 10.38 0.47 -3.57
CA ALA A 89 9.90 0.23 -4.93
C ALA A 89 9.47 1.53 -5.65
N GLY A 90 8.98 2.52 -4.89
CA GLY A 90 8.63 3.84 -5.40
C GLY A 90 9.76 4.88 -5.33
N LEU A 91 10.98 4.53 -4.94
CA LEU A 91 12.06 5.48 -4.65
C LEU A 91 12.31 6.47 -5.80
N HIS A 92 12.27 5.99 -7.04
CA HIS A 92 12.55 6.81 -8.22
C HIS A 92 11.32 7.50 -8.82
N LEU A 93 10.15 7.36 -8.18
CA LEU A 93 8.88 7.93 -8.63
C LEU A 93 8.48 9.21 -7.89
N ALA A 94 9.42 9.88 -7.22
CA ALA A 94 9.14 11.11 -6.45
C ALA A 94 8.37 12.18 -7.25
N ARG A 95 8.64 12.32 -8.55
CA ARG A 95 7.88 13.21 -9.42
C ARG A 95 6.45 12.71 -9.66
N THR A 96 6.29 11.46 -10.07
CA THR A 96 4.98 10.86 -10.36
C THR A 96 4.06 10.94 -9.16
N LEU A 97 4.56 10.59 -7.96
CA LEU A 97 3.78 10.65 -6.72
C LEU A 97 3.42 12.09 -6.34
N ALA A 98 4.33 13.05 -6.54
CA ALA A 98 4.03 14.47 -6.33
C ALA A 98 2.99 15.02 -7.32
N ASP A 99 3.05 14.58 -8.58
CA ASP A 99 2.08 14.98 -9.62
C ASP A 99 0.69 14.39 -9.33
N LEU A 100 0.60 13.13 -8.88
CA LEU A 100 -0.63 12.52 -8.40
C LEU A 100 -1.18 13.24 -7.16
N GLY A 101 -0.32 13.53 -6.17
CA GLY A 101 -0.73 14.26 -4.97
C GLY A 101 -1.33 15.62 -5.29
N ARG A 102 -0.72 16.36 -6.22
CA ARG A 102 -1.27 17.64 -6.69
C ARG A 102 -2.64 17.46 -7.35
N ALA A 103 -2.84 16.42 -8.15
CA ALA A 103 -4.11 16.15 -8.81
C ALA A 103 -5.23 15.79 -7.81
N LEU A 104 -4.86 15.12 -6.71
CA LEU A 104 -5.78 14.68 -5.65
C LEU A 104 -5.88 15.67 -4.47
N ASP A 105 -5.23 16.82 -4.55
CA ASP A 105 -5.11 17.82 -3.48
C ASP A 105 -4.67 17.20 -2.13
N THR A 106 -3.63 16.35 -2.17
CA THR A 106 -3.06 15.68 -0.99
C THR A 106 -1.56 15.42 -1.16
N GLU A 107 -0.90 14.88 -0.13
CA GLU A 107 0.47 14.36 -0.23
C GLU A 107 0.45 12.84 -0.37
N ILE A 108 1.36 12.30 -1.19
CA ILE A 108 1.44 10.88 -1.52
C ILE A 108 2.81 10.34 -1.15
N SER A 109 2.85 9.21 -0.45
CA SER A 109 4.06 8.48 -0.10
C SER A 109 4.02 7.08 -0.73
N PRO A 110 5.16 6.52 -1.17
CA PRO A 110 5.18 5.14 -1.64
C PRO A 110 4.90 4.17 -0.49
N LEU A 111 4.24 3.06 -0.80
CA LEU A 111 3.83 2.03 0.15
C LEU A 111 4.43 0.66 -0.19
N GLY A 112 4.59 0.36 -1.48
CA GLY A 112 4.99 -0.97 -1.93
C GLY A 112 4.87 -1.14 -3.44
N GLU A 113 4.71 -2.38 -3.86
CA GLU A 113 4.47 -2.76 -5.26
C GLU A 113 3.54 -3.96 -5.35
N GLU A 114 2.91 -4.11 -6.52
CA GLU A 114 2.20 -5.32 -6.90
C GLU A 114 2.65 -5.86 -8.27
N GLY A 115 2.35 -7.13 -8.53
CA GLY A 115 2.64 -7.80 -9.79
C GLY A 115 4.12 -8.05 -10.06
N ASP A 116 4.99 -8.06 -9.04
CA ASP A 116 6.46 -8.11 -9.23
C ASP A 116 6.95 -6.88 -10.04
N SER A 117 6.74 -5.70 -9.45
CA SER A 117 7.13 -4.38 -9.98
C SER A 117 6.35 -3.92 -11.21
N GLN A 118 5.14 -4.46 -11.46
CA GLN A 118 4.27 -3.97 -12.54
C GLN A 118 3.53 -2.69 -12.16
N ALA A 119 3.24 -2.52 -10.87
CA ALA A 119 2.63 -1.32 -10.34
C ALA A 119 3.23 -0.93 -8.99
N VAL A 120 3.26 0.37 -8.70
CA VAL A 120 3.65 0.91 -7.40
C VAL A 120 2.42 1.20 -6.58
N LEU A 121 2.42 0.74 -5.33
CA LEU A 121 1.41 1.08 -4.34
C LEU A 121 1.79 2.37 -3.64
N ALA A 122 0.82 3.24 -3.42
CA ALA A 122 1.00 4.50 -2.75
C ALA A 122 -0.11 4.74 -1.72
N ILE A 123 0.17 5.58 -0.72
CA ILE A 123 -0.76 5.96 0.34
C ILE A 123 -0.75 7.48 0.49
N ASP A 124 -1.86 8.07 0.91
CA ASP A 124 -1.94 9.50 1.21
C ASP A 124 -2.06 9.81 2.71
N THR A 125 -2.12 11.10 3.03
CA THR A 125 -2.21 11.61 4.40
C THR A 125 -3.44 11.16 5.16
N GLU A 126 -4.53 10.78 4.47
CA GLU A 126 -5.76 10.24 5.06
C GLU A 126 -5.71 8.72 5.20
N GLY A 127 -4.68 8.06 4.66
CA GLY A 127 -4.53 6.61 4.64
C GLY A 127 -5.17 5.93 3.44
N ARG A 128 -5.68 6.70 2.46
CA ARG A 128 -6.25 6.16 1.23
C ARG A 128 -5.15 5.58 0.35
N VAL A 129 -5.44 4.48 -0.34
CA VAL A 129 -4.42 3.68 -1.04
C VAL A 129 -4.68 3.64 -2.54
N TYR A 130 -3.60 3.68 -3.30
CA TYR A 130 -3.61 3.75 -4.76
C TYR A 130 -2.64 2.72 -5.36
N SER A 131 -2.91 2.31 -6.60
CA SER A 131 -1.96 1.55 -7.44
C SER A 131 -1.70 2.34 -8.71
N LEU A 132 -0.43 2.47 -9.10
CA LEU A 132 0.01 3.20 -10.28
C LEU A 132 0.78 2.25 -11.20
N ASP A 133 0.27 2.06 -12.42
CA ASP A 133 0.90 1.25 -13.45
C ASP A 133 1.02 2.01 -14.78
N HIS A 134 1.53 1.35 -15.81
CA HIS A 134 1.69 1.93 -17.14
C HIS A 134 0.35 2.21 -17.87
N THR A 135 -0.77 1.72 -17.35
CA THR A 135 -2.13 1.90 -17.87
C THR A 135 -2.89 3.01 -17.14
N GLY A 136 -2.47 3.39 -15.94
CA GLY A 136 -2.96 4.56 -15.22
C GLY A 136 -2.90 4.40 -13.70
N ASP A 137 -3.65 5.27 -13.03
CA ASP A 137 -3.74 5.33 -11.57
C ASP A 137 -5.09 4.79 -11.11
N TRP A 138 -5.09 4.02 -10.03
CA TRP A 138 -6.25 3.27 -9.54
C TRP A 138 -6.46 3.50 -8.05
N TYR A 139 -7.71 3.72 -7.63
CA TYR A 139 -8.10 3.83 -6.23
C TYR A 139 -8.42 2.45 -5.65
N LEU A 140 -7.65 2.02 -4.65
CA LEU A 140 -7.79 0.70 -4.03
C LEU A 140 -8.73 0.69 -2.83
N GLY A 141 -8.82 1.79 -2.09
CA GLY A 141 -9.71 1.89 -0.95
C GLY A 141 -9.41 3.08 -0.01
N PRO A 142 -10.36 3.38 0.90
CA PRO A 142 -10.25 4.50 1.85
C PRO A 142 -9.22 4.29 2.96
N ASP A 143 -8.78 3.05 3.16
CA ASP A 143 -7.76 2.67 4.13
C ASP A 143 -7.05 1.39 3.66
N LEU A 144 -6.05 0.97 4.42
CA LEU A 144 -5.26 -0.21 4.10
C LEU A 144 -6.06 -1.52 4.19
N GLU A 145 -7.08 -1.60 5.02
CA GLU A 145 -7.90 -2.82 5.17
C GLU A 145 -8.75 -3.05 3.92
N HIS A 146 -9.36 -1.99 3.42
CA HIS A 146 -10.11 -2.00 2.16
C HIS A 146 -9.17 -2.26 0.98
N ALA A 147 -8.01 -1.62 0.93
CA ALA A 147 -7.03 -1.84 -0.13
C ALA A 147 -6.54 -3.29 -0.16
N LEU A 148 -6.21 -3.87 0.98
CA LEU A 148 -5.85 -5.30 1.11
C LEU A 148 -7.00 -6.20 0.66
N THR A 149 -8.24 -5.85 0.99
CA THR A 149 -9.42 -6.59 0.51
C THR A 149 -9.50 -6.55 -1.02
N THR A 150 -9.33 -5.38 -1.63
CA THR A 150 -9.33 -5.21 -3.08
C THR A 150 -8.24 -6.06 -3.74
N LEU A 151 -7.00 -5.96 -3.27
CA LEU A 151 -5.84 -6.66 -3.80
C LEU A 151 -5.94 -8.18 -3.63
N VAL A 152 -6.23 -8.66 -2.42
CA VAL A 152 -6.24 -10.10 -2.11
C VAL A 152 -7.41 -10.81 -2.76
N THR A 153 -8.59 -10.18 -2.81
CA THR A 153 -9.78 -10.80 -3.39
C THR A 153 -9.93 -10.56 -4.89
N GLY A 154 -9.09 -9.71 -5.49
CA GLY A 154 -9.13 -9.40 -6.92
C GLY A 154 -10.41 -8.67 -7.31
N ILE A 155 -10.82 -7.69 -6.51
CA ILE A 155 -11.87 -6.73 -6.89
C ILE A 155 -11.25 -5.73 -7.86
N GLN A 156 -11.98 -5.38 -8.91
CA GLN A 156 -11.53 -4.37 -9.88
C GLN A 156 -11.52 -2.99 -9.20
N PRO A 157 -10.37 -2.32 -9.05
CA PRO A 157 -10.32 -0.98 -8.49
C PRO A 157 -10.89 0.05 -9.47
N ALA A 158 -11.34 1.18 -8.92
CA ALA A 158 -11.82 2.30 -9.73
C ALA A 158 -10.62 3.05 -10.33
N ARG A 159 -10.67 3.32 -11.64
CA ARG A 159 -9.65 4.15 -12.29
C ARG A 159 -9.82 5.59 -11.86
N LEU A 160 -8.72 6.27 -11.53
CA LEU A 160 -8.73 7.70 -11.32
C LEU A 160 -8.82 8.40 -12.68
N THR A 161 -9.79 9.29 -12.82
CA THR A 161 -9.95 10.18 -13.95
C THR A 161 -9.87 11.62 -13.46
N LEU A 162 -9.18 12.47 -14.22
CA LEU A 162 -9.32 13.91 -14.04
C LEU A 162 -10.70 14.28 -14.58
N ASP A 163 -11.57 14.80 -13.73
CA ASP A 163 -12.81 15.45 -14.16
C ASP A 163 -12.53 16.84 -14.74
#